data_AF-A0A518FS55-F1
#
_entry.id   AF-A0A518FS55-F1
#
_cell.length_a   1.000
_cell.length_b   1.000
_cell.length_c   1.000
_cell.angle_alpha   90.00
_cell.angle_beta   90.00
_cell.angle_gamma   90.00
#
_symmetry.space_group_name_H-M   'P 1'
#
loop_
_entity.id
_entity.type
_entity.pdbx_description
1 polymer ?
#
loop_
_entity_poly.entity_id
_entity_poly.type
_entity_poly.pdbx_seq_one_letter_code
_entity_poly.pdbx_strand_id
1 'polypeptide(L)'
;MFTRLFGILAILYGICMAVFAYAGTIPWFQFTHSDSTVVVCFIGALFFLFPFAETYQGLGLNYVDKSIDPFSPSGDNHRRLMQKCRIYHACWYLPVGFMFGTFIAWLVFPDYIQPQYAILSAFASLSGLWFVFVYPQAAKLFN
;
A
#
# COMPACT_ATOMS: atom_id res chain seq x y z
N MET A 1 16.28 2.81 12.04
CA MET A 1 15.38 2.24 13.06
C MET A 1 13.97 2.83 12.96
N PHE A 2 13.84 4.17 12.93
CA PHE A 2 12.54 4.86 12.76
C PHE A 2 11.76 4.48 11.50
N THR A 3 12.41 4.33 10.35
CA THR A 3 11.74 3.95 9.08
C THR A 3 11.09 2.57 9.12
N ARG A 4 11.74 1.58 9.75
CA ARG A 4 11.15 0.24 9.90
C ARG A 4 9.99 0.23 10.88
N LEU A 5 10.08 0.98 11.99
CA LEU A 5 8.97 1.10 12.93
C LEU A 5 7.74 1.72 12.26
N PHE A 6 7.93 2.80 11.49
CA PHE A 6 6.87 3.40 10.68
C PHE A 6 6.23 2.36 9.74
N GLY A 7 7.06 1.60 9.02
CA GLY A 7 6.57 0.56 8.14
C GLY A 7 5.78 -0.55 8.85
N ILE A 8 6.22 -0.99 10.03
CA ILE A 8 5.49 -1.97 10.85
C ILE A 8 4.12 -1.42 11.27
N LEU A 9 4.07 -0.16 11.72
CA LEU A 9 2.81 0.49 12.09
C LEU A 9 1.86 0.60 10.89
N ALA A 10 2.37 0.91 9.70
CA ALA A 10 1.59 0.94 8.47
C ALA A 10 1.04 -0.45 8.09
N ILE A 11 1.84 -1.52 8.27
CA ILE A 11 1.36 -2.90 8.05
C ILE A 11 0.25 -3.25 9.05
N LEU A 12 0.45 -2.97 10.34
CA LEU A 12 -0.56 -3.23 11.37
C LEU A 12 -1.86 -2.48 11.08
N TYR A 13 -1.75 -1.22 10.66
CA TYR A 13 -2.89 -0.44 10.22
C TYR A 13 -3.60 -1.08 9.02
N GLY A 14 -2.84 -1.49 8.01
CA GLY A 14 -3.37 -2.20 6.85
C GLY A 14 -4.08 -3.50 7.20
N ILE A 15 -3.56 -4.27 8.16
CA ILE A 15 -4.22 -5.48 8.69
C ILE A 15 -5.53 -5.13 9.38
N CYS A 16 -5.58 -4.08 10.22
CA CYS A 16 -6.82 -3.63 10.84
C CYS A 16 -7.88 -3.26 9.79
N MET A 17 -7.48 -2.54 8.73
CA MET A 17 -8.39 -2.20 7.62
C MET A 17 -8.82 -3.46 6.85
N ALA A 18 -7.93 -4.44 6.66
CA ALA A 18 -8.29 -5.72 6.05
C ALA A 18 -9.35 -6.45 6.88
N VAL A 19 -9.24 -6.45 8.21
CA VAL A 19 -10.28 -7.01 9.09
C VAL A 19 -11.59 -6.26 8.91
N PHE A 20 -11.56 -4.92 8.90
CA PHE A 20 -12.78 -4.10 8.74
C PHE A 20 -13.50 -4.36 7.41
N ALA A 21 -12.75 -4.68 6.35
CA ALA A 21 -13.34 -5.04 5.05
C ALA A 21 -14.25 -6.26 5.12
N TYR A 22 -14.06 -7.18 6.07
CA TYR A 22 -14.85 -8.41 6.23
C TYR A 22 -15.67 -8.47 7.53
N ALA A 23 -15.46 -7.55 8.46
CA ALA A 23 -16.07 -7.60 9.80
C ALA A 23 -17.43 -6.89 9.91
N GLY A 24 -18.01 -6.42 8.79
CA GLY A 24 -19.22 -5.59 8.78
C GLY A 24 -20.45 -6.22 9.44
N THR A 25 -20.49 -7.55 9.58
CA THR A 25 -21.61 -8.27 10.20
C THR A 25 -21.39 -8.64 11.66
N ILE A 26 -20.20 -8.39 12.21
CA ILE A 26 -19.90 -8.66 13.61
C ILE A 26 -20.43 -7.47 14.44
N PRO A 27 -21.23 -7.68 15.50
CA PRO A 27 -21.82 -6.59 16.29
C PRO A 27 -20.80 -5.60 16.86
N TRP A 28 -19.59 -6.08 17.18
CA TRP A 28 -18.51 -5.26 17.72
C TRP A 28 -17.90 -4.31 16.69
N PHE A 29 -18.11 -4.56 15.39
CA PHE A 29 -17.57 -3.77 14.29
C PHE A 29 -18.62 -2.95 13.55
N GLN A 30 -19.84 -2.80 14.09
CA GLN A 30 -20.91 -2.00 13.47
C GLN A 30 -20.50 -0.53 13.25
N PHE A 31 -19.58 0.00 14.05
CA PHE A 31 -19.02 1.35 13.87
C PHE A 31 -18.33 1.54 12.51
N THR A 32 -17.90 0.46 11.85
CA THR A 32 -17.29 0.51 10.51
C THR A 32 -18.25 0.95 9.41
N HIS A 33 -19.57 0.86 9.62
CA HIS A 33 -20.58 1.37 8.69
C HIS A 33 -20.81 2.89 8.80
N SER A 34 -20.21 3.55 9.78
CA SER A 34 -20.33 5.00 9.94
C SER A 34 -19.41 5.74 8.98
N ASP A 35 -19.93 6.75 8.28
CA ASP A 35 -19.15 7.63 7.40
C ASP A 35 -17.96 8.27 8.13
N SER A 36 -18.13 8.63 9.40
CA SER A 36 -17.05 9.21 10.22
C SER A 36 -15.88 8.24 10.40
N THR A 37 -16.16 6.94 10.57
CA THR A 37 -15.11 5.92 10.67
C THR A 37 -14.37 5.78 9.35
N VAL A 38 -15.09 5.75 8.23
CA VAL A 38 -14.47 5.68 6.89
C VAL A 38 -13.56 6.88 6.66
N VAL A 39 -14.00 8.09 7.01
CA VAL A 39 -13.20 9.32 6.86
C VAL A 39 -11.95 9.28 7.76
N VAL A 40 -12.07 8.92 9.03
CA VAL A 40 -10.92 8.80 9.95
C VAL A 40 -9.94 7.75 9.43
N CYS A 41 -10.45 6.62 8.94
CA CYS A 41 -9.61 5.59 8.36
C CYS A 41 -8.92 6.06 7.07
N PHE A 42 -9.61 6.83 6.24
CA PHE A 42 -9.02 7.40 5.04
C PHE A 42 -7.87 8.37 5.37
N ILE A 43 -8.06 9.27 6.34
CA ILE A 43 -7.02 10.18 6.81
C ILE A 43 -5.80 9.39 7.36
N GLY A 44 -6.06 8.33 8.13
CA GLY A 44 -5.00 7.44 8.62
C GLY A 44 -4.22 6.76 7.49
N ALA A 45 -4.90 6.26 6.46
CA ALA A 45 -4.24 5.69 5.29
C ALA A 45 -3.40 6.73 4.52
N LEU A 46 -3.90 7.96 4.36
CA LEU A 46 -3.16 9.06 3.74
C LEU A 46 -1.89 9.43 4.52
N PHE A 47 -1.95 9.44 5.85
CA PHE A 47 -0.79 9.65 6.71
C PHE A 47 0.34 8.65 6.41
N PHE A 48 0.01 7.38 6.16
CA PHE A 48 1.00 6.38 5.79
C PHE A 48 1.43 6.46 4.32
N LEU A 49 0.51 6.81 3.43
CA LEU A 49 0.77 6.86 2.00
C LEU A 49 1.66 8.06 1.61
N PHE A 50 1.53 9.19 2.29
CA PHE A 50 2.26 10.41 1.93
C PHE A 50 3.79 10.23 2.00
N PRO A 51 4.40 9.73 3.11
CA PRO A 51 5.83 9.46 3.14
C PRO A 51 6.28 8.42 2.11
N PHE A 52 5.43 7.44 1.79
CA PHE A 52 5.71 6.50 0.72
C PHE A 52 5.83 7.22 -0.61
N ALA A 53 4.86 8.08 -0.97
CA ALA A 53 4.90 8.85 -2.20
C ALA A 53 6.14 9.74 -2.28
N GLU A 54 6.46 10.47 -1.21
CA GLU A 54 7.66 11.33 -1.14
C GLU A 54 8.94 10.54 -1.37
N THR A 55 9.12 9.40 -0.67
CA THR A 55 10.34 8.59 -0.84
C THR A 55 10.40 7.88 -2.18
N TYR A 56 9.26 7.47 -2.73
CA TYR A 56 9.19 6.87 -4.05
C TYR A 56 9.56 7.87 -5.15
N GLN A 57 9.07 9.10 -5.04
CA GLN A 57 9.40 10.20 -5.95
C GLN A 57 10.84 10.69 -5.79
N GLY A 58 11.32 10.81 -4.55
CA GLY A 58 12.70 11.24 -4.26
C GLY A 58 13.76 10.28 -4.80
N LEU A 59 13.43 8.98 -4.93
CA LEU A 59 14.30 7.98 -5.57
C LEU A 59 14.14 7.92 -7.10
N GLY A 60 13.31 8.80 -7.66
CA GLY A 60 13.08 8.91 -9.09
C GLY A 60 12.35 7.70 -9.70
N LEU A 61 11.63 6.90 -8.91
CA LEU A 61 10.88 5.74 -9.39
C LEU A 61 9.55 6.10 -10.06
N ASN A 62 9.17 7.38 -10.00
CA ASN A 62 8.01 7.97 -10.67
C ASN A 62 8.34 8.59 -12.04
N TYR A 63 9.62 8.76 -12.40
CA TYR A 63 10.00 9.39 -13.67
C TYR A 63 9.94 8.39 -14.81
N VAL A 64 9.20 8.74 -15.85
CA VAL A 64 9.31 8.14 -17.19
C VAL A 64 10.20 9.09 -17.98
N ASP A 65 11.44 8.69 -18.27
CA ASP A 65 12.39 9.57 -18.95
C ASP A 65 11.98 9.76 -20.42
N LYS A 66 11.31 10.86 -20.72
CA LYS A 66 10.78 11.17 -22.06
C LYS A 66 11.86 11.61 -23.05
N SER A 67 13.10 11.85 -22.61
CA SER A 67 14.13 12.53 -23.40
C SER A 67 15.13 11.60 -24.10
N ILE A 68 15.29 10.37 -23.63
CA ILE A 68 16.30 9.43 -24.14
C ILE A 68 15.65 8.29 -24.96
N ASP A 69 14.40 7.96 -24.67
CA ASP A 69 13.51 7.13 -25.50
C ASP A 69 12.13 7.16 -24.82
N PRO A 70 11.03 7.53 -25.49
CA PRO A 70 9.68 7.53 -24.89
C PRO A 70 9.22 6.13 -24.44
N PHE A 71 9.96 5.08 -24.81
CA PHE A 71 9.82 3.70 -24.36
C PHE A 71 10.93 3.23 -23.40
N SER A 72 11.96 4.05 -23.15
CA SER A 72 12.99 3.75 -22.15
C SER A 72 12.39 3.94 -20.77
N PRO A 73 12.26 2.85 -20.02
CA PRO A 73 11.36 2.87 -18.90
C PRO A 73 12.05 3.60 -17.75
N SER A 74 11.23 4.33 -17.00
CA SER A 74 11.20 4.31 -15.52
C SER A 74 11.77 3.00 -14.91
N GLY A 75 11.58 1.90 -15.64
CA GLY A 75 12.25 0.61 -15.61
C GLY A 75 13.74 0.55 -15.32
N ASP A 76 14.63 1.53 -15.55
CA ASP A 76 16.05 1.31 -15.21
C ASP A 76 16.31 1.32 -13.70
N ASN A 77 15.80 2.33 -12.98
CA ASN A 77 15.84 2.35 -11.51
C ASN A 77 14.97 1.23 -10.93
N HIS A 78 13.80 1.00 -11.51
CA HIS A 78 12.94 -0.14 -11.15
C HIS A 78 13.66 -1.48 -11.33
N ARG A 79 14.37 -1.71 -12.43
CA ARG A 79 15.09 -2.95 -12.76
C ARG A 79 16.29 -3.14 -11.85
N ARG A 80 17.06 -2.06 -11.58
CA ARG A 80 18.14 -2.08 -10.60
C ARG A 80 17.61 -2.43 -9.21
N LEU A 81 16.47 -1.86 -8.81
CA LEU A 81 15.82 -2.16 -7.54
C LEU A 81 15.28 -3.60 -7.50
N MET A 82 14.64 -4.08 -8.56
CA MET A 82 14.15 -5.45 -8.71
C MET A 82 15.27 -6.49 -8.60
N GLN A 83 16.43 -6.22 -9.21
CA GLN A 83 17.60 -7.09 -9.14
C GLN A 83 18.18 -7.16 -7.71
N LYS A 84 18.10 -6.07 -6.95
CA LYS A 84 18.65 -5.99 -5.59
C LYS A 84 17.65 -6.37 -4.50
N CYS A 85 16.35 -6.19 -4.73
CA CYS A 85 15.28 -6.44 -3.76
C CYS A 85 14.19 -7.32 -4.39
N ARG A 86 14.27 -8.63 -4.16
CA ARG A 86 13.26 -9.60 -4.65
C ARG A 86 11.85 -9.31 -4.12
N ILE A 87 11.74 -8.75 -2.92
CA ILE A 87 10.47 -8.40 -2.27
C ILE A 87 9.77 -7.22 -2.96
N TYR A 88 10.46 -6.48 -3.82
CA TYR A 88 9.88 -5.30 -4.49
C TYR A 88 8.58 -5.60 -5.23
N HIS A 89 8.51 -6.73 -5.95
CA HIS A 89 7.30 -7.15 -6.64
C HIS A 89 6.14 -7.44 -5.66
N ALA A 90 6.44 -8.15 -4.57
CA ALA A 90 5.44 -8.48 -3.55
C ALA A 90 4.89 -7.22 -2.86
N CYS A 91 5.70 -6.17 -2.73
CA CYS A 91 5.29 -4.87 -2.21
C CYS A 91 4.10 -4.29 -2.99
N TRP A 92 4.02 -4.53 -4.30
CA TRP A 92 2.93 -4.06 -5.17
C TRP A 92 1.82 -5.09 -5.31
N TYR A 93 2.18 -6.34 -5.60
CA TYR A 93 1.20 -7.36 -5.96
C TYR A 93 0.36 -7.84 -4.77
N LEU A 94 0.91 -7.88 -3.55
CA LEU A 94 0.13 -8.32 -2.39
C LEU A 94 -1.00 -7.33 -2.04
N PRO A 95 -0.73 -6.02 -1.88
CA PRO A 95 -1.80 -5.05 -1.64
C PRO A 95 -2.83 -4.98 -2.77
N VAL A 96 -2.37 -4.97 -4.02
CA VAL A 96 -3.24 -4.91 -5.20
C VAL A 96 -4.07 -6.19 -5.33
N GLY A 97 -3.46 -7.36 -5.17
CA GLY A 97 -4.14 -8.64 -5.20
C GLY A 97 -5.20 -8.78 -4.11
N PHE A 98 -4.89 -8.32 -2.89
CA PHE A 98 -5.88 -8.29 -1.81
C PHE A 98 -7.06 -7.36 -2.12
N MET A 99 -6.79 -6.16 -2.65
CA MET A 99 -7.82 -5.23 -3.07
C MET A 99 -8.73 -5.88 -4.12
N PHE A 100 -8.19 -6.36 -5.24
CA PHE A 100 -8.97 -7.01 -6.29
C PHE A 100 -9.74 -8.24 -5.79
N GLY A 101 -9.10 -9.10 -4.97
CA GLY A 101 -9.76 -10.25 -4.37
C GLY A 101 -10.97 -9.85 -3.51
N THR A 102 -10.83 -8.77 -2.74
CA THR A 102 -11.92 -8.25 -1.90
C THR A 102 -13.04 -7.62 -2.74
N PHE A 103 -12.71 -6.95 -3.84
CA PHE A 103 -13.72 -6.45 -4.80
C PHE A 103 -14.51 -7.60 -5.44
N ILE A 104 -13.83 -8.68 -5.84
CA ILE A 104 -14.52 -9.88 -6.37
C ILE A 104 -15.44 -10.47 -5.29
N ALA A 105 -14.94 -10.60 -4.05
CA ALA A 105 -15.74 -11.11 -2.95
C ALA A 105 -16.97 -10.22 -2.67
N TRP A 106 -16.82 -8.90 -2.74
CA TRP A 106 -17.92 -7.94 -2.59
C TRP A 106 -19.00 -8.12 -3.66
N LEU A 107 -18.65 -8.42 -4.90
CA LEU A 107 -19.63 -8.71 -5.95
C LEU A 107 -20.47 -9.97 -5.65
N VAL A 108 -19.93 -10.91 -4.86
CA VAL A 108 -20.62 -12.14 -4.46
C VAL A 108 -21.40 -11.97 -3.15
N PHE A 109 -20.85 -11.20 -2.20
CA PHE A 109 -21.40 -11.00 -0.85
C PHE A 109 -21.44 -9.50 -0.48
N PRO A 110 -22.27 -8.69 -1.16
CA PRO A 110 -22.22 -7.23 -1.04
C PRO A 110 -22.57 -6.71 0.35
N ASP A 111 -23.48 -7.38 1.06
CA ASP A 111 -23.92 -6.96 2.40
C ASP A 111 -22.88 -7.27 3.50
N TYR A 112 -21.90 -8.12 3.21
CA TYR A 112 -20.92 -8.61 4.18
C TYR A 112 -19.56 -7.94 4.03
N ILE A 113 -19.30 -7.31 2.88
CA ILE A 113 -17.98 -6.81 2.52
C ILE A 113 -18.02 -5.31 2.30
N GLN A 114 -17.06 -4.63 2.91
CA GLN A 114 -16.89 -3.19 2.82
C GLN A 114 -15.63 -2.88 2.00
N PRO A 115 -15.74 -2.82 0.66
CA PRO A 115 -14.60 -2.76 -0.25
C PRO A 115 -13.75 -1.49 -0.06
N GLN A 116 -14.32 -0.42 0.48
CA GLN A 116 -13.59 0.80 0.80
C GLN A 116 -12.40 0.53 1.74
N TYR A 117 -12.56 -0.33 2.75
CA TYR A 117 -11.49 -0.66 3.68
C TYR A 117 -10.39 -1.51 3.03
N ALA A 118 -10.69 -2.24 1.95
CA ALA A 118 -9.68 -2.96 1.18
C ALA A 118 -8.74 -2.00 0.44
N ILE A 119 -9.25 -0.88 -0.06
CA ILE A 119 -8.43 0.19 -0.67
C ILE A 119 -7.50 0.80 0.39
N LEU A 120 -8.05 1.13 1.57
CA LEU A 120 -7.28 1.71 2.67
C LEU A 120 -6.20 0.75 3.17
N SER A 121 -6.55 -0.54 3.29
CA SER A 121 -5.62 -1.62 3.61
C SER A 121 -4.49 -1.67 2.59
N ALA A 122 -4.81 -1.65 1.30
CA ALA A 122 -3.82 -1.72 0.24
C ALA A 122 -2.82 -0.55 0.29
N PHE A 123 -3.29 0.68 0.50
CA PHE A 123 -2.39 1.85 0.63
C PHE A 123 -1.46 1.73 1.83
N ALA A 124 -1.99 1.36 2.99
CA ALA A 124 -1.19 1.23 4.20
C ALA A 124 -0.20 0.06 4.12
N SER A 125 -0.63 -1.10 3.60
CA SER A 125 0.23 -2.27 3.39
C SER A 125 1.32 -2.02 2.34
N LEU A 126 1.02 -1.29 1.25
CA LEU A 126 2.02 -0.87 0.27
C LEU A 126 3.11 -0.02 0.93
N SER A 127 2.71 1.03 1.66
CA SER A 127 3.64 1.88 2.40
C SER A 127 4.44 1.08 3.44
N GLY A 128 3.77 0.19 4.15
CA GLY A 128 4.40 -0.65 5.16
C GLY A 128 5.46 -1.60 4.61
N LEU A 129 5.12 -2.37 3.58
CA LEU A 129 6.06 -3.27 2.90
C LEU A 129 7.24 -2.50 2.30
N TRP A 130 6.96 -1.31 1.75
CA TRP A 130 7.99 -0.42 1.23
C TRP A 130 8.99 -0.04 2.32
N PHE A 131 8.54 0.53 3.44
CA PHE A 131 9.43 1.02 4.50
C PHE A 131 10.14 -0.08 5.30
N VAL A 132 9.53 -1.26 5.44
CA VAL A 132 10.16 -2.39 6.14
C VAL A 132 11.23 -3.05 5.27
N PHE A 133 10.92 -3.32 3.99
CA PHE A 133 11.73 -4.22 3.16
C PHE A 133 12.41 -3.53 1.99
N VAL A 134 11.71 -2.65 1.27
CA VAL A 134 12.18 -2.12 -0.02
C VAL A 134 13.04 -0.86 0.17
N TYR A 135 12.51 0.16 0.83
CA TYR A 135 13.17 1.44 1.04
C TYR A 135 14.57 1.30 1.65
N PRO A 136 14.84 0.43 2.65
CA PRO A 136 16.20 0.25 3.16
C PRO A 136 17.19 -0.28 2.13
N GLN A 137 16.74 -0.99 1.09
CA GLN A 137 17.58 -1.46 -0.01
C GLN A 137 17.70 -0.37 -1.08
N ALA A 138 16.59 0.29 -1.43
CA ALA A 138 16.56 1.36 -2.42
C ALA A 138 17.44 2.56 -1.97
N ALA A 139 17.34 2.96 -0.71
CA ALA A 139 18.13 4.04 -0.14
C ALA A 139 19.63 3.75 -0.09
N LYS A 140 20.07 2.49 -0.16
CA LYS A 140 21.49 2.11 -0.29
C LYS A 140 21.97 2.05 -1.74
N LEU A 141 21.02 1.95 -2.67
CA LEU A 141 21.29 1.75 -4.09
C LEU A 141 21.36 3.09 -4.84
N PHE A 142 20.58 4.07 -4.36
CA PHE A 142 20.38 5.36 -5.01
C PHE A 142 20.88 6.57 -4.19
N ASN A 143 21.31 6.36 -2.94
CA ASN A 143 22.11 7.32 -2.17
C ASN A 143 23.51 6.74 -1.94
#